data_AF-A0A945W0J1-F1
#
_entry.id   AF-A0A945W0J1-F1
#
_cell.length_a   1.000
_cell.length_b   1.000
_cell.length_c   1.000
_cell.angle_alpha   90.00
_cell.angle_beta   90.00
_cell.angle_gamma   90.00
#
_symmetry.space_group_name_H-M   'P 1'
#
loop_
_entity.id
_entity.type
_entity.pdbx_description
1 polymer ?
#
loop_
_entity_poly.entity_id
_entity_poly.type
_entity_poly.pdbx_seq_one_letter_code
_entity_poly.pdbx_strand_id
1 'polypeptide(L)'
;ISGNATFGGAIFIPEMTTPTPVASSISAYGKSDDLAYWQDGGGVEHNLTYSDYAGIGMDTSTGFTIDLVDLFHKFELFDHDMPERVSNGVFGSNHIVLGATADYKILINSSFSAAAASKEFVGRVYCIGAALGGEIAGITGATPGVVSTDSAHGLSNGNKVKLTSNAMVEAMDKLFIVANVTATTFELTDDEGVNVATGGYTGADTNGTVHLATETSAHWHRNSSGTAIGNVSGHDIFSATISETLEYYIKNKTDANNATFDTTNMSIERL
;
A
#
# COMPACT_ATOMS: atom_id res chain seq x y z
N ILE A 1 -43.79 -11.36 20.32
CA ILE A 1 -44.32 -11.99 19.10
C ILE A 1 -43.15 -12.69 18.43
N SER A 2 -43.09 -14.03 18.50
CA SER A 2 -42.11 -14.83 17.76
C SER A 2 -42.74 -15.19 16.42
N GLY A 3 -42.47 -14.41 15.38
CA GLY A 3 -42.94 -14.66 14.04
C GLY A 3 -41.87 -14.25 13.05
N ASN A 4 -41.49 -15.15 12.14
CA ASN A 4 -40.66 -14.79 11.01
C ASN A 4 -41.45 -13.83 10.13
N ALA A 5 -40.95 -12.60 9.97
CA ALA A 5 -41.52 -11.66 9.03
C ALA A 5 -40.91 -11.94 7.65
N THR A 6 -41.71 -12.50 6.74
CA THR A 6 -41.34 -12.64 5.32
C THR A 6 -41.90 -11.43 4.58
N PHE A 7 -41.03 -10.53 4.12
CA PHE A 7 -41.44 -9.39 3.30
C PHE A 7 -41.31 -9.76 1.82
N GLY A 8 -42.41 -9.79 1.10
CA GLY A 8 -42.40 -9.83 -0.36
C GLY A 8 -42.36 -8.41 -0.91
N GLY A 9 -41.18 -7.83 -1.12
CA GLY A 9 -41.02 -6.47 -1.66
C GLY A 9 -39.79 -5.71 -1.14
N ALA A 10 -39.74 -4.41 -1.43
CA ALA A 10 -38.72 -3.49 -0.90
C ALA A 10 -39.07 -3.05 0.54
N ILE A 11 -38.05 -2.93 1.39
CA ILE A 11 -38.17 -2.32 2.72
C ILE A 11 -37.74 -0.86 2.58
N PHE A 12 -38.67 0.07 2.80
CA PHE A 12 -38.38 1.50 2.82
C PHE A 12 -38.06 1.91 4.26
N ILE A 13 -36.85 2.42 4.48
CA ILE A 13 -36.40 2.89 5.78
C ILE A 13 -36.45 4.42 5.76
N PRO A 14 -37.27 5.08 6.60
CA PRO A 14 -37.37 6.53 6.57
C PRO A 14 -36.10 7.20 7.13
N GLU A 15 -35.73 8.33 6.54
CA GLU A 15 -34.71 9.21 7.12
C GLU A 15 -35.24 9.87 8.40
N MET A 16 -34.46 9.78 9.48
CA MET A 16 -34.79 10.39 10.76
C MET A 16 -33.52 10.74 11.54
N THR A 17 -33.67 11.56 12.58
CA THR A 17 -32.61 11.74 13.57
C THR A 17 -32.38 10.44 14.33
N THR A 18 -31.17 10.23 14.85
CA THR A 18 -30.83 9.08 15.70
C THR A 18 -31.93 8.81 16.73
N PRO A 19 -32.58 7.64 16.70
CA PRO A 19 -33.64 7.31 17.64
C PRO A 19 -33.08 7.23 19.07
N THR A 20 -33.98 7.37 20.04
CA THR A 20 -33.62 7.13 21.44
C THR A 20 -33.34 5.63 21.63
N PRO A 21 -32.24 5.25 22.31
CA PRO A 21 -31.91 3.84 22.53
C PRO A 21 -33.02 3.11 23.29
N VAL A 22 -33.34 1.91 22.83
CA VAL A 22 -34.30 1.03 23.50
C VAL A 22 -33.56 -0.19 24.01
N ALA A 23 -33.47 -0.33 25.33
CA ALA A 23 -32.76 -1.44 25.97
C ALA A 23 -33.22 -2.79 25.39
N SER A 24 -32.25 -3.67 25.13
CA SER A 24 -32.48 -5.01 24.56
C SER A 24 -33.17 -5.04 23.19
N SER A 25 -33.11 -3.94 22.44
CA SER A 25 -33.67 -3.83 21.09
C SER A 25 -32.63 -3.30 20.10
N ILE A 26 -32.91 -3.49 18.81
CA ILE A 26 -32.17 -2.87 17.70
C ILE A 26 -33.17 -2.03 16.93
N SER A 27 -32.79 -0.80 16.60
CA SER A 27 -33.55 0.08 15.71
C SER A 27 -32.85 0.15 14.36
N ALA A 28 -33.58 0.13 13.23
CA ALA A 28 -33.04 0.39 11.89
C ALA A 28 -33.71 1.63 11.28
N TYR A 29 -32.93 2.56 10.75
CA TYR A 29 -33.39 3.88 10.28
C TYR A 29 -32.43 4.46 9.23
N GLY A 30 -32.89 5.42 8.43
CA GLY A 30 -32.04 6.21 7.56
C GLY A 30 -31.64 7.52 8.24
N LYS A 31 -30.58 8.18 7.77
CA LYS A 31 -30.29 9.59 8.11
C LYS A 31 -30.33 10.43 6.84
N SER A 32 -30.19 11.75 6.96
CA SER A 32 -30.20 12.70 5.85
C SER A 32 -29.01 12.59 4.88
N ASP A 33 -28.20 11.55 5.03
CA ASP A 33 -27.10 11.17 4.14
C ASP A 33 -27.49 10.03 3.19
N ASP A 34 -28.79 9.69 3.11
CA ASP A 34 -29.33 8.58 2.34
C ASP A 34 -28.75 7.20 2.72
N LEU A 35 -28.13 7.06 3.91
CA LEU A 35 -27.55 5.80 4.39
C LEU A 35 -28.44 5.10 5.42
N ALA A 36 -28.37 3.77 5.44
CA ALA A 36 -29.09 2.96 6.41
C ALA A 36 -28.23 2.74 7.66
N TYR A 37 -28.84 2.83 8.83
CA TYR A 37 -28.22 2.66 10.15
C TYR A 37 -28.97 1.62 10.98
N TRP A 38 -28.25 1.06 11.96
CA TRP A 38 -28.83 0.34 13.08
C TRP A 38 -28.26 0.89 14.40
N GLN A 39 -29.09 0.97 15.43
CA GLN A 39 -28.68 1.37 16.78
C GLN A 39 -28.96 0.22 17.75
N ASP A 40 -27.97 -0.13 18.57
CA ASP A 40 -28.13 -1.12 19.63
C ASP A 40 -28.89 -0.57 20.85
N GLY A 41 -29.23 -1.45 21.79
CA GLY A 41 -29.94 -1.05 23.01
C GLY A 41 -29.11 -0.22 24.00
N GLY A 42 -27.81 -0.05 23.75
CA GLY A 42 -26.90 0.84 24.48
C GLY A 42 -26.77 2.23 23.84
N GLY A 43 -27.32 2.41 22.64
CA GLY A 43 -27.29 3.66 21.88
C GLY A 43 -26.11 3.79 20.94
N VAL A 44 -25.32 2.73 20.74
CA VAL A 44 -24.26 2.70 19.74
C VAL A 44 -24.88 2.56 18.37
N GLU A 45 -24.57 3.52 17.48
CA GLU A 45 -25.00 3.49 16.09
C GLU A 45 -23.98 2.78 15.21
N HIS A 46 -24.48 2.05 14.21
CA HIS A 46 -23.73 1.31 13.21
C HIS A 46 -24.34 1.59 11.84
N ASN A 47 -23.52 1.83 10.82
CA ASN A 47 -24.00 1.97 9.44
C ASN A 47 -24.20 0.58 8.82
N LEU A 48 -25.29 0.35 8.09
CA LEU A 48 -25.65 -0.92 7.44
C LEU A 48 -25.12 -1.00 6.00
N THR A 49 -24.80 0.15 5.40
CA THR A 49 -24.44 0.29 3.98
C THR A 49 -22.94 0.18 3.69
N TYR A 50 -22.06 0.16 4.70
CA TYR A 50 -20.62 0.05 4.45
C TYR A 50 -19.91 -0.91 5.41
N SER A 51 -19.24 -1.91 4.83
CA SER A 51 -17.90 -2.23 5.32
C SER A 51 -17.07 -0.97 5.05
N ASP A 52 -16.58 -0.32 6.11
CA ASP A 52 -15.68 0.83 6.01
C ASP A 52 -14.38 0.36 5.33
N TYR A 53 -14.37 0.27 4.01
CA TYR A 53 -13.15 0.08 3.25
C TYR A 53 -12.55 1.47 3.06
N ALA A 54 -11.65 1.85 3.96
CA ALA A 54 -10.73 2.92 3.64
C ALA A 54 -9.71 2.37 2.65
N GLY A 55 -9.92 2.62 1.36
CA GLY A 55 -9.13 2.02 0.31
C GLY A 55 -8.52 3.04 -0.64
N ILE A 56 -7.27 2.79 -1.02
CA ILE A 56 -6.69 3.27 -2.26
C ILE A 56 -7.32 2.45 -3.37
N GLY A 57 -8.28 3.04 -4.07
CA GLY A 57 -8.77 2.50 -5.33
C GLY A 57 -8.04 3.14 -6.50
N MET A 58 -7.67 2.34 -7.49
CA MET A 58 -7.54 2.82 -8.85
C MET A 58 -8.80 2.45 -9.61
N ASP A 59 -9.50 3.47 -10.10
CA ASP A 59 -10.41 3.36 -11.24
C ASP A 59 -9.82 4.16 -12.40
N THR A 60 -8.65 3.75 -12.89
CA THR A 60 -8.07 4.39 -14.07
C THR A 60 -8.47 3.60 -15.31
N SER A 61 -9.41 4.14 -16.07
CA SER A 61 -9.75 3.67 -17.44
C SER A 61 -8.55 3.63 -18.41
N THR A 62 -7.39 4.17 -18.01
CA THR A 62 -6.11 4.09 -18.71
C THR A 62 -5.11 3.35 -17.83
N GLY A 63 -4.96 2.04 -18.04
CA GLY A 63 -4.09 1.22 -17.19
C GLY A 63 -2.63 1.67 -17.21
N PHE A 64 -1.94 1.42 -16.10
CA PHE A 64 -0.52 1.71 -15.94
C PHE A 64 0.36 0.61 -16.54
N THR A 65 1.56 1.00 -16.94
CA THR A 65 2.54 0.16 -17.63
C THR A 65 3.77 0.00 -16.74
N ILE A 66 4.16 -1.25 -16.46
CA ILE A 66 5.42 -1.56 -15.75
C ILE A 66 6.51 -1.76 -16.81
N ASP A 67 7.36 -0.74 -17.00
CA ASP A 67 8.35 -0.65 -18.09
C ASP A 67 9.73 -1.30 -17.77
N LEU A 68 9.96 -1.86 -16.57
CA LEU A 68 11.26 -2.48 -16.23
C LEU A 68 11.10 -3.88 -15.59
N VAL A 69 11.96 -4.80 -16.04
CA VAL A 69 12.09 -6.18 -15.53
C VAL A 69 12.82 -6.16 -14.20
N ASP A 70 12.44 -7.09 -13.35
CA ASP A 70 13.16 -7.46 -12.15
C ASP A 70 13.32 -6.34 -11.10
N LEU A 71 12.52 -5.29 -11.19
CA LEU A 71 12.49 -4.21 -10.19
C LEU A 71 11.09 -3.97 -9.64
N PHE A 72 11.00 -3.77 -8.33
CA PHE A 72 9.77 -3.31 -7.70
C PHE A 72 9.47 -1.86 -8.10
N HIS A 73 8.32 -1.66 -8.72
CA HIS A 73 7.77 -0.35 -9.03
C HIS A 73 6.74 0.03 -8.00
N LYS A 74 6.91 1.21 -7.42
CA LYS A 74 5.90 1.80 -6.56
C LYS A 74 4.66 2.10 -7.39
N PHE A 75 3.51 1.82 -6.82
CA PHE A 75 2.24 2.08 -7.44
C PHE A 75 1.80 3.53 -7.16
N GLU A 76 1.61 4.35 -8.21
CA GLU A 76 1.49 5.82 -8.10
C GLU A 76 0.18 6.38 -8.69
N LEU A 77 -0.99 5.82 -8.40
CA LEU A 77 -2.25 6.35 -8.94
C LEU A 77 -3.38 6.24 -7.92
N PHE A 78 -4.06 7.37 -7.71
CA PHE A 78 -5.05 7.59 -6.65
C PHE A 78 -6.38 8.00 -7.27
N ASP A 79 -7.44 7.29 -6.89
CA ASP A 79 -8.76 7.90 -6.81
C ASP A 79 -8.93 8.51 -5.41
N HIS A 80 -9.09 9.83 -5.34
CA HIS A 80 -9.31 10.60 -4.11
C HIS A 80 -10.78 10.52 -3.66
N ASP A 81 -11.66 9.90 -4.45
CA ASP A 81 -13.11 9.91 -4.19
C ASP A 81 -13.56 8.80 -3.21
N MET A 82 -12.64 8.11 -2.52
CA MET A 82 -12.99 7.14 -1.46
C MET A 82 -13.14 7.86 -0.10
N PRO A 83 -14.34 7.85 0.53
CA PRO A 83 -14.62 8.61 1.74
C PRO A 83 -13.81 8.13 2.97
N GLU A 84 -12.83 8.96 3.33
CA GLU A 84 -12.27 9.31 4.64
C GLU A 84 -12.72 8.51 5.88
N ARG A 85 -12.24 7.26 6.07
CA ARG A 85 -12.27 6.59 7.40
C ARG A 85 -11.06 5.71 7.74
N VAL A 86 -9.86 5.98 7.22
CA VAL A 86 -8.65 5.58 7.98
C VAL A 86 -8.61 6.54 9.16
N SER A 87 -8.99 6.10 10.35
CA SER A 87 -8.97 6.93 11.56
C SER A 87 -7.63 7.68 11.66
N ASN A 88 -7.65 9.00 11.40
CA ASN A 88 -6.50 9.93 11.47
C ASN A 88 -5.35 9.75 10.46
N GLY A 89 -5.50 8.96 9.38
CA GLY A 89 -4.45 8.86 8.35
C GLY A 89 -4.48 10.00 7.33
N VAL A 90 -3.32 10.43 6.82
CA VAL A 90 -3.23 11.36 5.67
C VAL A 90 -2.97 10.53 4.40
N PHE A 91 -3.76 10.77 3.35
CA PHE A 91 -3.52 10.17 2.04
C PHE A 91 -2.61 11.10 1.24
N GLY A 92 -1.47 10.58 0.78
CA GLY A 92 -0.68 11.22 -0.27
C GLY A 92 -1.00 10.62 -1.62
N SER A 93 -0.60 11.25 -2.73
CA SER A 93 -0.89 10.78 -4.10
C SER A 93 -0.24 9.45 -4.50
N ASN A 94 0.51 8.79 -3.60
CA ASN A 94 1.15 7.51 -3.83
C ASN A 94 1.32 6.67 -2.54
N HIS A 95 0.67 7.03 -1.42
CA HIS A 95 0.83 6.34 -0.15
C HIS A 95 -0.28 6.59 0.90
N ILE A 96 -0.35 5.75 1.95
CA ILE A 96 -1.19 5.99 3.15
C ILE A 96 -0.30 6.23 4.36
N VAL A 97 -0.43 7.38 5.02
CA VAL A 97 0.20 7.62 6.33
C VAL A 97 -0.71 7.12 7.44
N LEU A 98 -0.18 6.28 8.33
CA LEU A 98 -0.94 5.68 9.41
C LEU A 98 -1.14 6.64 10.59
N GLY A 99 -2.40 6.82 10.99
CA GLY A 99 -2.81 7.78 12.02
C GLY A 99 -2.62 7.33 13.47
N ALA A 100 -2.26 6.07 13.71
CA ALA A 100 -2.09 5.52 15.05
C ALA A 100 -1.15 4.30 15.05
N THR A 101 -0.51 4.04 16.19
CA THR A 101 0.11 2.74 16.46
C THR A 101 -0.99 1.74 16.80
N ALA A 102 -1.20 0.74 15.96
CA ALA A 102 -2.27 -0.26 16.11
C ALA A 102 -2.02 -1.47 15.21
N ASP A 103 -2.88 -2.48 15.35
CA ASP A 103 -2.99 -3.53 14.35
C ASP A 103 -3.89 -3.07 13.22
N TYR A 104 -3.45 -3.35 12.00
CA TYR A 104 -4.16 -3.01 10.77
C TYR A 104 -4.36 -4.26 9.95
N LYS A 105 -5.56 -4.42 9.45
CA LYS A 105 -5.90 -5.37 8.40
C LYS A 105 -5.75 -4.67 7.06
N ILE A 106 -5.11 -5.34 6.13
CA ILE A 106 -4.92 -4.87 4.76
C ILE A 106 -5.46 -5.92 3.79
N LEU A 107 -6.06 -5.45 2.70
CA LEU A 107 -6.54 -6.27 1.61
C LEU A 107 -6.21 -5.59 0.28
N ILE A 108 -5.56 -6.31 -0.61
CA ILE A 108 -5.21 -5.88 -1.96
C ILE A 108 -6.00 -6.74 -2.93
N ASN A 109 -6.64 -6.11 -3.90
CA ASN A 109 -7.31 -6.76 -5.02
C ASN A 109 -6.85 -6.08 -6.31
N SER A 110 -6.31 -6.84 -7.26
CA SER A 110 -5.93 -6.30 -8.56
C SER A 110 -6.48 -7.16 -9.69
N SER A 111 -6.92 -6.54 -10.77
CA SER A 111 -7.12 -7.16 -12.06
C SER A 111 -6.12 -6.55 -13.05
N PHE A 112 -5.56 -7.41 -13.88
CA PHE A 112 -4.65 -7.00 -14.92
C PHE A 112 -4.99 -7.75 -16.20
N SER A 113 -4.47 -7.25 -17.31
CA SER A 113 -4.43 -7.89 -18.61
C SER A 113 -2.99 -7.76 -19.14
N ALA A 114 -2.50 -8.80 -19.82
CA ALA A 114 -1.17 -8.74 -20.42
C ALA A 114 -1.23 -9.24 -21.85
N ALA A 115 -0.43 -8.61 -22.70
CA ALA A 115 -0.33 -8.97 -24.10
C ALA A 115 0.54 -10.23 -24.27
N ALA A 116 -0.07 -11.24 -24.89
CA ALA A 116 0.49 -12.39 -25.62
C ALA A 116 1.48 -13.36 -24.92
N ALA A 117 2.36 -12.94 -24.02
CA ALA A 117 3.34 -13.81 -23.36
C ALA A 117 2.91 -14.18 -21.94
N SER A 118 3.28 -15.38 -21.49
CA SER A 118 3.15 -15.76 -20.08
C SER A 118 3.97 -14.83 -19.19
N LYS A 119 3.41 -14.42 -18.04
CA LYS A 119 4.06 -13.46 -17.14
C LYS A 119 4.06 -13.96 -15.71
N GLU A 120 5.10 -13.64 -14.97
CA GLU A 120 5.17 -13.80 -13.52
C GLU A 120 5.18 -12.42 -12.86
N PHE A 121 4.16 -12.16 -12.05
CA PHE A 121 4.03 -10.92 -11.30
C PHE A 121 4.03 -11.20 -9.80
N VAL A 122 4.67 -10.30 -9.07
CA VAL A 122 4.67 -10.29 -7.61
C VAL A 122 4.23 -8.91 -7.14
N GLY A 123 3.16 -8.87 -6.35
CA GLY A 123 2.71 -7.67 -5.65
C GLY A 123 2.96 -7.80 -4.16
N ARG A 124 3.48 -6.74 -3.53
CA ARG A 124 3.81 -6.71 -2.10
C ARG A 124 3.49 -5.34 -1.52
N VAL A 125 3.07 -5.31 -0.25
CA VAL A 125 2.96 -4.06 0.51
C VAL A 125 4.11 -3.94 1.49
N TYR A 126 4.69 -2.75 1.51
CA TYR A 126 5.75 -2.37 2.40
C TYR A 126 5.26 -1.28 3.36
N CYS A 127 5.61 -1.45 4.63
CA CYS A 127 5.57 -0.39 5.62
C CYS A 127 6.89 0.38 5.56
N ILE A 128 6.83 1.66 5.24
CA ILE A 128 7.97 2.56 5.19
C ILE A 128 8.05 3.30 6.53
N GLY A 129 9.11 3.00 7.28
CA GLY A 129 9.36 3.64 8.57
C GLY A 129 9.78 5.10 8.45
N ALA A 130 9.98 5.73 9.61
CA ALA A 130 10.60 7.04 9.68
C ALA A 130 12.01 7.04 9.06
N ALA A 131 12.50 8.23 8.70
CA ALA A 131 13.87 8.41 8.27
C ALA A 131 14.82 7.89 9.36
N LEU A 132 15.77 7.05 8.96
CA LEU A 132 16.82 6.51 9.81
C LEU A 132 17.87 7.57 10.12
N GLY A 133 18.75 7.28 11.08
CA GLY A 133 19.78 8.23 11.52
C GLY A 133 20.74 8.64 10.42
N GLY A 134 20.94 9.94 10.25
CA GLY A 134 21.90 10.53 9.31
C GLY A 134 21.31 10.77 7.93
N GLU A 135 21.59 11.94 7.39
CA GLU A 135 21.31 12.26 5.99
C GLU A 135 22.31 11.52 5.09
N ILE A 136 21.89 11.28 3.85
CA ILE A 136 22.76 10.75 2.80
C ILE A 136 23.79 11.83 2.47
N ALA A 137 25.06 11.50 2.71
CA ALA A 137 26.23 12.32 2.43
C ALA A 137 26.78 12.09 1.01
N GLY A 138 26.40 10.96 0.39
CA GLY A 138 26.88 10.59 -0.93
C GLY A 138 26.40 9.21 -1.37
N ILE A 139 26.31 9.04 -2.69
CA ILE A 139 26.17 7.74 -3.34
C ILE A 139 27.27 7.66 -4.40
N THR A 140 28.11 6.63 -4.32
CA THR A 140 29.21 6.44 -5.28
C THR A 140 28.65 6.01 -6.64
N GLY A 141 29.17 6.54 -7.74
CA GLY A 141 28.87 6.05 -9.08
C GLY A 141 29.66 4.79 -9.41
N ALA A 142 29.25 3.65 -8.87
CA ALA A 142 29.95 2.37 -8.96
C ALA A 142 28.99 1.16 -9.08
N THR A 143 29.54 -0.05 -9.21
CA THR A 143 28.80 -1.30 -9.16
C THR A 143 29.51 -2.25 -8.19
N PRO A 144 29.02 -2.43 -6.95
CA PRO A 144 27.80 -1.86 -6.38
C PRO A 144 27.92 -0.35 -6.10
N GLY A 145 26.78 0.35 -6.15
CA GLY A 145 26.66 1.69 -5.59
C GLY A 145 26.75 1.65 -4.07
N VAL A 146 27.57 2.52 -3.49
CA VAL A 146 27.78 2.64 -2.05
C VAL A 146 27.14 3.93 -1.57
N VAL A 147 26.23 3.82 -0.60
CA VAL A 147 25.64 4.95 0.11
C VAL A 147 26.48 5.26 1.34
N SER A 148 26.78 6.53 1.57
CA SER A 148 27.37 7.05 2.79
C SER A 148 26.41 7.98 3.51
N THR A 149 26.30 7.87 4.84
CA THR A 149 25.48 8.74 5.69
C THR A 149 26.34 9.53 6.67
N ASP A 150 25.88 10.73 7.06
CA ASP A 150 26.62 11.61 7.99
C ASP A 150 26.61 11.14 9.45
N SER A 151 25.73 10.19 9.78
CA SER A 151 25.70 9.56 11.10
C SER A 151 25.27 8.10 11.00
N ALA A 152 25.30 7.37 12.12
CA ALA A 152 25.01 5.96 12.13
C ALA A 152 23.54 5.66 11.81
N HIS A 153 23.29 4.87 10.77
CA HIS A 153 21.94 4.59 10.26
C HIS A 153 21.26 3.40 10.95
N GLY A 154 22.00 2.57 11.69
CA GLY A 154 21.44 1.44 12.46
C GLY A 154 20.94 0.26 11.61
N LEU A 155 21.41 0.15 10.36
CA LEU A 155 21.02 -0.91 9.44
C LEU A 155 21.86 -2.17 9.67
N SER A 156 21.35 -3.29 9.18
CA SER A 156 22.04 -4.57 9.09
C SER A 156 21.97 -5.12 7.67
N ASN A 157 22.94 -5.94 7.28
CA ASN A 157 22.92 -6.66 6.01
C ASN A 157 21.59 -7.40 5.83
N GLY A 158 20.99 -7.30 4.64
CA GLY A 158 19.70 -7.89 4.33
C GLY A 158 18.49 -7.01 4.68
N ASN A 159 18.67 -5.87 5.35
CA ASN A 159 17.57 -4.90 5.46
C ASN A 159 17.18 -4.37 4.08
N LYS A 160 15.88 -4.16 3.88
CA LYS A 160 15.37 -3.49 2.70
C LYS A 160 15.16 -2.01 3.03
N VAL A 161 15.62 -1.14 2.13
CA VAL A 161 15.56 0.31 2.33
C VAL A 161 14.93 1.00 1.13
N LYS A 162 14.30 2.13 1.42
CA LYS A 162 13.89 3.13 0.44
C LYS A 162 14.75 4.37 0.64
N LEU A 163 15.29 4.90 -0.45
CA LEU A 163 16.00 6.17 -0.46
C LEU A 163 15.05 7.28 -0.91
N THR A 164 15.12 8.46 -0.28
CA THR A 164 14.44 9.67 -0.76
C THR A 164 15.45 10.80 -0.91
N SER A 165 15.41 11.52 -2.04
CA SER A 165 16.41 12.53 -2.44
C SER A 165 15.89 13.43 -3.56
N ASN A 166 16.52 14.59 -3.73
CA ASN A 166 16.31 15.51 -4.85
C ASN A 166 17.38 15.40 -5.95
N ALA A 167 18.47 14.63 -5.77
CA ALA A 167 19.64 14.70 -6.64
C ALA A 167 19.96 13.43 -7.45
N MET A 168 19.65 12.22 -6.95
CA MET A 168 19.82 10.92 -7.67
C MET A 168 18.47 10.26 -7.96
N VAL A 169 17.66 10.92 -8.78
CA VAL A 169 16.25 10.55 -9.03
C VAL A 169 16.09 9.11 -9.55
N GLU A 170 17.08 8.57 -10.27
CA GLU A 170 17.02 7.23 -10.85
C GLU A 170 17.10 6.12 -9.78
N ALA A 171 17.65 6.43 -8.61
CA ALA A 171 17.65 5.53 -7.45
C ALA A 171 16.45 5.75 -6.52
N MET A 172 15.69 6.84 -6.68
CA MET A 172 14.63 7.21 -5.75
C MET A 172 13.36 6.39 -5.95
N ASP A 173 12.59 6.26 -4.87
CA ASP A 173 11.33 5.50 -4.78
C ASP A 173 11.41 4.00 -5.10
N LYS A 174 12.63 3.50 -5.30
CA LYS A 174 12.96 2.08 -5.43
C LYS A 174 13.28 1.47 -4.07
N LEU A 175 13.15 0.15 -4.01
CA LEU A 175 13.52 -0.65 -2.86
C LEU A 175 14.84 -1.38 -3.14
N PHE A 176 15.78 -1.29 -2.21
CA PHE A 176 17.07 -1.96 -2.30
C PHE A 176 17.30 -2.85 -1.08
N ILE A 177 18.04 -3.93 -1.28
CA ILE A 177 18.60 -4.69 -0.16
C ILE A 177 19.98 -4.11 0.14
N VAL A 178 20.29 -3.92 1.42
CA VAL A 178 21.60 -3.39 1.84
C VAL A 178 22.58 -4.52 2.10
N ALA A 179 23.81 -4.34 1.65
CA ALA A 179 24.93 -5.26 1.87
C ALA A 179 26.17 -4.51 2.37
N ASN A 180 27.17 -5.26 2.84
CA ASN A 180 28.45 -4.75 3.35
C ASN A 180 28.30 -3.54 4.29
N VAL A 181 27.31 -3.63 5.18
CA VAL A 181 26.93 -2.55 6.08
C VAL A 181 28.02 -2.27 7.11
N THR A 182 28.43 -1.00 7.19
CA THR A 182 29.21 -0.44 8.29
C THR A 182 28.32 0.48 9.13
N ALA A 183 28.91 1.28 10.03
CA ALA A 183 28.12 2.25 10.79
C ALA A 183 27.49 3.33 9.91
N THR A 184 28.19 3.77 8.86
CA THR A 184 27.84 4.95 8.05
C THR A 184 27.88 4.70 6.56
N THR A 185 28.03 3.45 6.14
CA THR A 185 28.05 3.09 4.72
C THR A 185 27.37 1.75 4.47
N PHE A 186 26.77 1.60 3.29
CA PHE A 186 26.22 0.33 2.83
C PHE A 186 26.19 0.27 1.30
N GLU A 187 26.22 -0.95 0.77
CA GLU A 187 26.08 -1.23 -0.67
C GLU A 187 24.62 -1.53 -1.04
N LEU A 188 24.23 -1.15 -2.26
CA LEU A 188 22.90 -1.41 -2.80
C LEU A 188 22.89 -2.67 -3.67
N THR A 189 21.97 -3.58 -3.38
CA THR A 189 21.61 -4.70 -4.26
C THR A 189 20.12 -4.66 -4.59
N ASP A 190 19.73 -5.26 -5.71
CA ASP A 190 18.32 -5.52 -6.02
C ASP A 190 17.77 -6.68 -5.17
N ASP A 191 16.52 -7.07 -5.40
CA ASP A 191 15.88 -8.15 -4.66
C ASP A 191 16.28 -9.56 -5.09
N GLU A 192 17.00 -9.70 -6.21
CA GLU A 192 17.74 -10.91 -6.59
C GLU A 192 19.12 -10.99 -5.91
N GLY A 193 19.57 -9.91 -5.25
CA GLY A 193 20.90 -9.82 -4.65
C GLY A 193 22.00 -9.47 -5.63
N VAL A 194 21.65 -8.94 -6.82
CA VAL A 194 22.62 -8.40 -7.79
C VAL A 194 22.99 -6.98 -7.41
N ASN A 195 24.27 -6.66 -7.51
CA ASN A 195 24.80 -5.33 -7.22
C ASN A 195 24.20 -4.27 -8.15
N VAL A 196 23.64 -3.21 -7.56
CA VAL A 196 23.06 -2.10 -8.32
C VAL A 196 24.18 -1.23 -8.89
N ALA A 197 24.16 -1.05 -10.21
CA ALA A 197 25.08 -0.15 -10.92
C ALA A 197 24.53 1.28 -10.90
N THR A 198 25.28 2.20 -10.28
CA THR A 198 24.90 3.62 -10.11
C THR A 198 25.77 4.55 -10.96
N GLY A 199 26.75 4.01 -11.72
CA GLY A 199 27.67 4.81 -12.54
C GLY A 199 27.02 5.62 -13.67
N GLY A 200 25.74 5.37 -13.98
CA GLY A 200 24.94 6.14 -14.93
C GLY A 200 23.92 7.08 -14.28
N TYR A 201 23.84 7.11 -12.94
CA TYR A 201 22.90 7.98 -12.24
C TYR A 201 23.47 9.38 -12.16
N THR A 202 22.60 10.38 -12.37
CA THR A 202 23.01 11.78 -12.33
C THR A 202 22.92 12.32 -10.90
N GLY A 203 23.88 13.15 -10.49
CA GLY A 203 23.97 13.72 -9.13
C GLY A 203 24.77 12.86 -8.15
N ALA A 204 25.49 13.51 -7.23
CA ALA A 204 26.06 12.86 -6.04
C ALA A 204 25.29 13.42 -4.85
N ASP A 205 24.38 12.62 -4.30
CA ASP A 205 23.40 13.14 -3.37
C ASP A 205 24.04 13.67 -2.07
N THR A 206 23.59 14.83 -1.66
CA THR A 206 23.79 15.38 -0.32
C THR A 206 22.40 15.84 0.14
N ASN A 207 21.98 15.45 1.34
CA ASN A 207 20.67 15.75 1.96
C ASN A 207 19.49 14.80 1.61
N GLY A 208 19.75 13.57 1.16
CA GLY A 208 18.72 12.53 1.09
C GLY A 208 18.47 11.85 2.44
N THR A 209 17.41 11.04 2.55
CA THR A 209 17.13 10.21 3.73
C THR A 209 17.01 8.75 3.37
N VAL A 210 17.33 7.88 4.33
CA VAL A 210 17.17 6.43 4.24
C VAL A 210 15.99 6.02 5.11
N HIS A 211 15.09 5.21 4.58
CA HIS A 211 13.95 4.66 5.30
C HIS A 211 14.04 3.13 5.34
N LEU A 212 13.76 2.53 6.48
CA LEU A 212 13.58 1.08 6.56
C LEU A 212 12.25 0.71 5.90
N ALA A 213 12.29 -0.27 5.00
CA ALA A 213 11.10 -0.81 4.35
C ALA A 213 10.85 -2.23 4.87
N THR A 214 9.75 -2.43 5.60
CA THR A 214 9.36 -3.72 6.14
C THR A 214 8.24 -4.32 5.33
N GLU A 215 8.44 -5.53 4.81
CA GLU A 215 7.42 -6.25 4.04
C GLU A 215 6.30 -6.71 4.97
N THR A 216 5.05 -6.43 4.60
CA THR A 216 3.87 -7.07 5.20
C THR A 216 3.68 -8.46 4.59
N SER A 217 2.90 -9.33 5.24
CA SER A 217 2.53 -10.62 4.64
C SER A 217 1.52 -10.47 3.51
N ALA A 218 1.00 -9.24 3.26
CA ALA A 218 0.08 -8.96 2.17
C ALA A 218 0.84 -8.96 0.85
N HIS A 219 0.92 -10.16 0.28
CA HIS A 219 1.55 -10.40 -1.01
C HIS A 219 0.64 -11.23 -1.90
N TRP A 220 0.89 -11.13 -3.19
CA TRP A 220 0.36 -12.08 -4.16
C TRP A 220 1.43 -12.38 -5.18
N HIS A 221 1.38 -13.60 -5.71
CA HIS A 221 2.26 -14.06 -6.76
C HIS A 221 1.40 -14.79 -7.78
N ARG A 222 1.45 -14.35 -9.04
CA ARG A 222 0.71 -14.98 -10.12
C ARG A 222 1.58 -15.19 -11.34
N ASN A 223 1.56 -16.43 -11.83
CA ASN A 223 2.02 -16.78 -13.16
C ASN A 223 0.80 -16.86 -14.09
N SER A 224 0.73 -15.99 -15.10
CA SER A 224 -0.30 -15.98 -16.14
C SER A 224 0.20 -16.63 -17.42
N SER A 225 -0.69 -17.28 -18.17
CA SER A 225 -0.36 -17.85 -19.48
C SER A 225 -1.10 -17.13 -20.61
N GLY A 226 -0.33 -16.52 -21.52
CA GLY A 226 -0.87 -15.81 -22.68
C GLY A 226 -1.76 -14.62 -22.31
N THR A 227 -2.89 -14.46 -23.00
CA THR A 227 -3.81 -13.32 -22.84
C THR A 227 -4.81 -13.48 -21.68
N ALA A 228 -4.86 -14.65 -21.04
CA ALA A 228 -5.85 -14.94 -20.01
C ALA A 228 -5.36 -14.44 -18.64
N ILE A 229 -5.91 -13.32 -18.20
CA ILE A 229 -5.61 -12.76 -16.89
C ILE A 229 -6.92 -12.45 -16.16
N GLY A 230 -6.88 -12.57 -14.83
CA GLY A 230 -8.01 -12.32 -13.96
C GLY A 230 -7.55 -11.69 -12.64
N ASN A 231 -8.40 -11.79 -11.63
CA ASN A 231 -8.19 -11.17 -10.33
C ASN A 231 -7.08 -11.85 -9.51
N VAL A 232 -6.25 -11.04 -8.85
CA VAL A 232 -5.34 -11.45 -7.77
C VAL A 232 -5.77 -10.75 -6.49
N SER A 233 -5.50 -11.40 -5.36
CA SER A 233 -5.74 -10.81 -4.06
C SER A 233 -4.64 -11.21 -3.08
N GLY A 234 -4.32 -10.30 -2.16
CA GLY A 234 -3.44 -10.53 -1.02
C GLY A 234 -4.05 -9.88 0.21
N HIS A 235 -3.91 -10.48 1.38
CA HIS A 235 -4.42 -9.92 2.62
C HIS A 235 -3.44 -10.18 3.76
N ASP A 236 -3.47 -9.33 4.77
CA ASP A 236 -2.69 -9.53 6.00
C ASP A 236 -3.30 -8.76 7.16
N ILE A 237 -2.86 -9.13 8.37
CA ILE A 237 -3.00 -8.33 9.57
C ILE A 237 -1.59 -8.07 10.09
N PHE A 238 -1.22 -6.81 10.22
CA PHE A 238 0.11 -6.40 10.66
C PHE A 238 0.01 -5.28 11.68
N SER A 239 0.97 -5.26 12.60
CA SER A 239 1.14 -4.16 13.55
C SER A 239 1.95 -3.06 12.89
N ALA A 240 1.50 -1.82 13.04
CA ALA A 240 2.18 -0.66 12.50
C ALA A 240 2.27 0.45 13.53
N THR A 241 3.27 1.31 13.36
CA THR A 241 3.50 2.48 14.20
C THR A 241 2.87 3.71 13.56
N ILE A 242 2.44 4.66 14.40
CA ILE A 242 2.00 5.98 13.93
C ILE A 242 3.05 6.63 13.01
N SER A 243 2.58 7.30 11.96
CA SER A 243 3.39 7.97 10.92
C SER A 243 4.16 7.06 9.97
N GLU A 244 4.07 5.73 10.12
CA GLU A 244 4.54 4.83 9.07
C GLU A 244 3.67 4.99 7.83
N THR A 245 4.30 4.77 6.69
CA THR A 245 3.67 4.97 5.38
C THR A 245 3.54 3.63 4.67
N LEU A 246 2.33 3.28 4.24
CA LEU A 246 2.09 2.08 3.44
C LEU A 246 2.24 2.38 1.97
N GLU A 247 3.05 1.56 1.32
CA GLU A 247 3.33 1.65 -0.11
C GLU A 247 3.15 0.28 -0.76
N TYR A 248 2.48 0.27 -1.91
CA TYR A 248 2.25 -0.93 -2.69
C TYR A 248 3.22 -0.99 -3.86
N TYR A 249 3.85 -2.14 -4.04
CA TYR A 249 4.88 -2.36 -5.05
C TYR A 249 4.56 -3.58 -5.90
N ILE A 250 4.79 -3.47 -7.21
CA ILE A 250 4.61 -4.57 -8.17
C ILE A 250 5.91 -4.79 -8.94
N LYS A 251 6.21 -6.05 -9.21
CA LYS A 251 7.36 -6.49 -9.98
C LYS A 251 6.94 -7.45 -11.10
N ASN A 252 7.40 -7.21 -12.32
CA ASN A 252 7.37 -8.19 -13.42
C ASN A 252 8.68 -8.98 -13.41
N LYS A 253 8.60 -10.31 -13.26
CA LYS A 253 9.74 -11.21 -13.12
C LYS A 253 10.16 -11.92 -14.40
N THR A 254 9.42 -11.74 -15.49
CA THR A 254 9.54 -12.61 -16.68
C THR A 254 9.93 -11.89 -17.95
N ASP A 255 9.46 -10.66 -18.17
CA ASP A 255 9.84 -9.94 -19.39
C ASP A 255 9.71 -8.42 -19.26
N ALA A 256 10.35 -7.72 -20.20
CA ALA A 256 10.37 -6.25 -20.29
C ALA A 256 9.08 -5.68 -20.90
N ASN A 257 8.08 -6.52 -21.16
CA ASN A 257 6.87 -6.08 -21.82
C ASN A 257 5.81 -5.74 -20.79
N ASN A 258 5.15 -4.62 -21.06
CA ASN A 258 4.20 -3.99 -20.16
C ASN A 258 3.00 -4.90 -19.91
N ALA A 259 2.53 -4.95 -18.67
CA ALA A 259 1.17 -5.38 -18.34
C ALA A 259 0.33 -4.17 -17.98
N THR A 260 -0.95 -4.26 -18.30
CA THR A 260 -1.93 -3.22 -18.03
C THR A 260 -2.73 -3.67 -16.81
N PHE A 261 -2.69 -2.87 -15.75
CA PHE A 261 -3.55 -3.08 -14.59
C PHE A 261 -4.85 -2.32 -14.81
N ASP A 262 -5.97 -3.03 -14.86
CA ASP A 262 -7.30 -2.47 -15.16
C ASP A 262 -7.93 -1.89 -13.88
N THR A 263 -7.76 -2.56 -12.75
CA THR A 263 -8.25 -2.11 -11.44
C THR A 263 -7.32 -2.63 -10.37
N THR A 264 -6.92 -1.77 -9.45
CA THR A 264 -6.15 -2.18 -8.27
C THR A 264 -6.65 -1.41 -7.07
N ASN A 265 -7.13 -2.15 -6.08
CA ASN A 265 -7.68 -1.61 -4.85
C ASN A 265 -6.89 -2.16 -3.66
N MET A 266 -6.32 -1.29 -2.85
CA MET A 266 -5.72 -1.62 -1.57
C MET A 266 -6.56 -0.98 -0.47
N SER A 267 -7.19 -1.78 0.36
CA SER A 267 -7.97 -1.34 1.51
C SER A 267 -7.25 -1.63 2.81
N ILE A 268 -7.42 -0.73 3.77
CA ILE A 268 -6.89 -0.86 5.12
C ILE A 268 -7.99 -0.58 6.16
N GLU A 269 -7.98 -1.36 7.21
CA GLU A 269 -8.91 -1.29 8.33
C GLU A 269 -8.10 -1.38 9.62
N ARG A 270 -8.26 -0.41 10.53
CA ARG A 270 -7.68 -0.51 11.87
C ARG A 270 -8.53 -1.48 12.71
N LEU A 271 -7.88 -2.41 13.40
CA LEU A 271 -8.52 -3.40 14.25
C LEU A 271 -8.75 -2.91 15.68
#